data_AF-A0A442WSN5-F1
#
_entry.id   AF-A0A442WSN5-F1
#
_cell.length_a   1.000
_cell.length_b   1.000
_cell.length_c   1.000
_cell.angle_alpha   90.00
_cell.angle_beta   90.00
_cell.angle_gamma   90.00
#
_symmetry.space_group_name_H-M   'P 1'
#
loop_
_entity.id
_entity.type
_entity.pdbx_description
1 polymer ?
#
loop_
_entity_poly.entity_id
_entity_poly.type
_entity_poly.pdbx_seq_one_letter_code
_entity_poly.pdbx_strand_id
1 'polypeptide(L)'
;RNAISRQIGLMAQSRGRSLSDFVSGVQMREIKDALHHYTVDGPMGQLLDAEEDGLSLRAFQCFEVEELMNMGERNLVPVLTYLFRRIENRLTGAPSLIVLDEAWLMLGHPTFRDKIREWLKVLRKANCAVVLATQSISDAERSGIIDVLKESCPTKICLPNGAARETGTREFYERIGFNERQIEIVATALPKREYYVASPEGRRLFDMALGPVALSFVGASGKEDLKQIRALHSKHGAAWPLEWLQQRGIADVASFFPKA
;
A
#
# COMPACT_ATOMS: atom_id res chain seq x y z
N ARG A 1 18.98 11.35 -25.21
CA ARG A 1 17.71 10.77 -25.73
C ARG A 1 17.92 9.76 -26.88
N ASN A 2 18.82 10.03 -27.85
CA ASN A 2 18.96 9.20 -29.05
C ASN A 2 19.51 7.77 -28.82
N ALA A 3 20.47 7.56 -27.92
CA ALA A 3 21.04 6.23 -27.69
C ALA A 3 20.05 5.24 -27.04
N ILE A 4 19.28 5.69 -26.04
CA ILE A 4 18.25 4.87 -25.38
C ILE A 4 17.18 4.46 -26.37
N SER A 5 16.58 5.43 -27.08
CA SER A 5 15.50 5.15 -28.04
C SER A 5 15.97 4.25 -29.17
N ARG A 6 17.19 4.44 -29.68
CA ARG A 6 17.79 3.56 -30.69
C ARG A 6 17.95 2.14 -30.17
N GLN A 7 18.50 1.96 -28.97
CA GLN A 7 18.71 0.62 -28.41
C GLN A 7 17.39 -0.09 -28.11
N ILE A 8 16.38 0.61 -27.59
CA ILE A 8 15.03 0.07 -27.43
C ILE A 8 14.45 -0.37 -28.79
N GLY A 9 14.64 0.43 -29.84
CA GLY A 9 14.20 0.09 -31.19
C GLY A 9 14.89 -1.15 -31.77
N LEU A 10 16.18 -1.35 -31.50
CA LEU A 10 16.91 -2.56 -31.87
C LEU A 10 16.41 -3.77 -31.06
N MET A 11 16.24 -3.59 -29.75
CA MET A 11 15.74 -4.64 -28.87
C MET A 11 14.31 -5.06 -29.20
N ALA A 12 13.50 -4.15 -29.76
CA ALA A 12 12.17 -4.45 -30.29
C ALA A 12 12.18 -5.66 -31.25
N GLN A 13 13.28 -5.84 -31.98
CA GLN A 13 13.46 -6.89 -32.99
C GLN A 13 14.32 -8.07 -32.49
N SER A 14 14.88 -8.00 -31.28
CA SER A 14 15.68 -9.07 -30.68
C SER A 14 14.87 -10.00 -29.77
N ARG A 15 15.47 -11.15 -29.45
CA ARG A 15 14.96 -12.06 -28.40
C ARG A 15 15.25 -11.53 -26.99
N GLY A 16 16.43 -10.95 -26.77
CA GLY A 16 16.82 -10.37 -25.48
C GLY A 16 16.01 -9.12 -25.11
N ARG A 17 15.57 -9.06 -23.86
CA ARG A 17 14.68 -8.02 -23.29
C ARG A 17 15.15 -7.49 -21.93
N SER A 18 16.21 -8.07 -21.36
CA SER A 18 16.73 -7.73 -20.04
C SER A 18 17.47 -6.38 -20.04
N LEU A 19 17.79 -5.84 -18.86
CA LEU A 19 18.67 -4.68 -18.72
C LEU A 19 20.10 -5.02 -19.15
N SER A 20 20.57 -6.24 -18.94
CA SER A 20 21.85 -6.75 -19.46
C SER A 20 21.88 -6.70 -20.99
N ASP A 21 20.83 -7.17 -21.64
CA ASP A 21 20.70 -7.08 -23.11
C ASP A 21 20.73 -5.61 -23.57
N PHE A 22 20.04 -4.72 -22.85
CA PHE A 22 20.05 -3.29 -23.14
C PHE A 22 21.45 -2.67 -23.00
N VAL A 23 22.13 -2.94 -21.88
CA VAL A 23 23.46 -2.41 -21.56
C VAL A 23 24.53 -2.93 -22.51
N SER A 24 24.40 -4.16 -23.00
CA SER A 24 25.35 -4.73 -23.97
C SER A 24 25.39 -3.92 -25.27
N GLY A 25 24.23 -3.54 -25.81
CA GLY A 25 24.12 -2.89 -27.12
C GLY A 25 24.13 -1.35 -27.10
N VAL A 26 23.80 -0.71 -25.97
CA VAL A 26 23.88 0.75 -25.88
C VAL A 26 25.34 1.22 -26.06
N GLN A 27 25.58 2.27 -26.86
CA GLN A 27 26.96 2.69 -27.17
C GLN A 27 27.51 3.73 -26.17
N MET A 28 26.65 4.36 -25.37
CA MET A 28 27.05 5.39 -24.42
C MET A 28 27.49 4.77 -23.09
N ARG A 29 28.75 5.02 -22.71
CA ARG A 29 29.34 4.50 -21.47
C ARG A 29 28.61 4.98 -20.21
N GLU A 30 28.20 6.25 -20.16
CA GLU A 30 27.44 6.80 -19.02
C GLU A 30 26.15 6.02 -18.74
N ILE A 31 25.45 5.56 -19.79
CA ILE A 31 24.23 4.77 -19.65
C ILE A 31 24.56 3.36 -19.16
N LYS A 32 25.65 2.76 -19.67
CA LYS A 32 26.12 1.45 -19.19
C LYS A 32 26.45 1.50 -17.71
N ASP A 33 27.26 2.48 -17.30
CA ASP A 33 27.72 2.63 -15.93
C ASP A 33 26.54 2.89 -14.97
N ALA A 34 25.55 3.68 -15.40
CA ALA A 34 24.35 3.95 -14.62
C ALA A 34 23.48 2.70 -14.39
N LEU A 35 23.35 1.85 -15.43
CA LEU A 35 22.47 0.68 -15.41
C LEU A 35 23.16 -0.61 -14.93
N HIS A 36 24.49 -0.69 -14.96
CA HIS A 36 25.27 -1.87 -14.56
C HIS A 36 24.82 -2.44 -13.22
N HIS A 37 24.49 -1.57 -12.25
CA HIS A 37 24.02 -1.98 -10.93
C HIS A 37 22.80 -2.91 -10.95
N TYR A 38 21.93 -2.77 -11.95
CA TYR A 38 20.69 -3.52 -12.12
C TYR A 38 20.80 -4.61 -13.20
N THR A 39 22.00 -4.91 -13.69
CA THR A 39 22.26 -6.03 -14.61
C THR A 39 22.64 -7.27 -13.81
N VAL A 40 22.65 -8.45 -14.45
CA VAL A 40 23.03 -9.73 -13.84
C VAL A 40 24.45 -9.72 -13.27
N ASP A 41 25.34 -8.93 -13.87
CA ASP A 41 26.70 -8.70 -13.41
C ASP A 41 26.78 -7.67 -12.26
N GLY A 42 25.66 -6.99 -11.98
CA GLY A 42 25.52 -5.98 -10.95
C GLY A 42 24.95 -6.53 -9.63
N PRO A 43 25.13 -5.79 -8.51
CA PRO A 43 24.65 -6.23 -7.20
C PRO A 43 23.14 -6.47 -7.11
N MET A 44 22.34 -5.90 -8.02
CA MET A 44 20.88 -5.92 -7.96
C MET A 44 20.23 -6.42 -9.25
N GLY A 45 20.93 -7.23 -10.05
CA GLY A 45 20.36 -7.88 -11.23
C GLY A 45 19.11 -8.70 -10.92
N GLN A 46 19.03 -9.30 -9.73
CA GLN A 46 17.89 -10.09 -9.29
C GLN A 46 16.56 -9.31 -9.20
N LEU A 47 16.58 -7.98 -9.16
CA LEU A 47 15.38 -7.17 -9.02
C LEU A 47 14.74 -6.80 -10.36
N LEU A 48 15.55 -6.45 -11.37
CA LEU A 48 15.07 -5.78 -12.59
C LEU A 48 15.62 -6.37 -13.89
N ASP A 49 16.42 -7.45 -13.85
CA ASP A 49 17.11 -8.00 -15.02
C ASP A 49 16.55 -9.33 -15.52
N ALA A 50 15.25 -9.56 -15.36
CA ALA A 50 14.62 -10.76 -15.87
C ALA A 50 14.44 -10.69 -17.40
N GLU A 51 14.58 -11.83 -18.09
CA GLU A 51 14.26 -11.94 -19.52
C GLU A 51 12.75 -11.75 -19.78
N GLU A 52 11.92 -12.23 -18.86
CA GLU A 52 10.47 -12.09 -18.88
C GLU A 52 9.96 -11.43 -17.60
N ASP A 53 9.01 -10.52 -17.77
CA ASP A 53 8.32 -9.85 -16.67
C ASP A 53 7.23 -10.76 -16.08
N GLY A 54 7.58 -11.46 -15.00
CA GLY A 54 6.68 -12.38 -14.29
C GLY A 54 5.67 -11.71 -13.34
N LEU A 55 5.67 -10.38 -13.19
CA LEU A 55 4.77 -9.72 -12.24
C LEU A 55 3.32 -9.80 -12.76
N SER A 56 2.51 -10.65 -12.11
CA SER A 56 1.08 -10.78 -12.40
C SER A 56 0.25 -10.01 -11.37
N LEU A 57 -0.72 -9.23 -11.83
CA LEU A 57 -1.62 -8.47 -10.94
C LEU A 57 -2.97 -9.17 -10.84
N ARG A 58 -3.44 -9.41 -9.60
CA ARG A 58 -4.70 -10.08 -9.29
C ARG A 58 -5.71 -9.13 -8.63
N ALA A 59 -6.97 -9.54 -8.52
CA ALA A 59 -8.05 -8.74 -7.93
C ALA A 59 -7.67 -8.19 -6.53
N PHE A 60 -6.97 -9.00 -5.73
CA PHE A 60 -6.31 -8.59 -4.50
C PHE A 60 -4.81 -8.80 -4.65
N GLN A 61 -4.01 -7.77 -4.37
CA GLN A 61 -2.55 -7.82 -4.47
C GLN A 61 -1.95 -7.00 -3.32
N CYS A 62 -0.92 -7.56 -2.68
CA CYS A 62 -0.10 -6.86 -1.70
C CYS A 62 1.34 -6.80 -2.21
N PHE A 63 2.01 -5.67 -1.96
CA PHE A 63 3.45 -5.50 -2.16
C PHE A 63 4.07 -5.20 -0.81
N GLU A 64 4.84 -6.15 -0.29
CA GLU A 64 5.70 -5.94 0.88
C GLU A 64 6.96 -5.21 0.37
N VAL A 65 7.31 -4.09 0.99
CA VAL A 65 8.39 -3.20 0.53
C VAL A 65 9.36 -2.81 1.65
N GLU A 66 9.15 -3.23 2.89
CA GLU A 66 9.98 -2.88 4.05
C GLU A 66 11.44 -3.29 3.81
N GLU A 67 11.67 -4.52 3.36
CA GLU A 67 13.04 -4.99 3.09
C GLU A 67 13.68 -4.16 1.97
N LEU A 68 12.92 -3.87 0.90
CA LEU A 68 13.35 -3.02 -0.20
C LEU A 68 13.67 -1.59 0.24
N MET A 69 12.92 -1.03 1.19
CA MET A 69 13.17 0.29 1.75
C MET A 69 14.51 0.37 2.47
N ASN A 70 14.95 -0.73 3.09
CA ASN A 70 16.24 -0.83 3.77
C ASN A 70 17.42 -1.03 2.79
N MET A 71 17.17 -1.28 1.50
CA MET A 71 18.21 -1.47 0.49
C MET A 71 18.76 -0.15 -0.08
N GLY A 72 18.24 1.01 0.34
CA GLY A 72 18.69 2.33 -0.08
C GLY A 72 18.08 2.82 -1.41
N GLU A 73 18.15 4.13 -1.65
CA GLU A 73 17.43 4.81 -2.74
C GLU A 73 17.75 4.27 -4.13
N ARG A 74 19.02 3.88 -4.37
CA ARG A 74 19.46 3.30 -5.63
C ARG A 74 18.65 2.04 -5.99
N ASN A 75 18.17 1.29 -5.01
CA ASN A 75 17.39 0.07 -5.24
C ASN A 75 15.88 0.34 -5.17
N LEU A 76 15.48 1.15 -4.20
CA LEU A 76 14.09 1.46 -3.90
C LEU A 76 13.40 2.22 -5.04
N VAL A 77 14.05 3.25 -5.58
CA VAL A 77 13.44 4.17 -6.57
C VAL A 77 13.05 3.47 -7.88
N PRO A 78 13.94 2.70 -8.52
CA PRO A 78 13.59 2.02 -9.77
C PRO A 78 12.46 0.99 -9.60
N VAL A 79 12.52 0.18 -8.55
CA VAL A 79 11.53 -0.88 -8.30
C VAL A 79 10.15 -0.28 -8.02
N LEU A 80 10.04 0.71 -7.12
CA LEU A 80 8.74 1.32 -6.84
C LEU A 80 8.18 2.09 -8.03
N THR A 81 9.03 2.79 -8.79
CA THR A 81 8.59 3.49 -10.01
C THR A 81 8.01 2.50 -11.02
N TYR A 82 8.64 1.33 -11.16
CA TYR A 82 8.14 0.24 -11.98
C TYR A 82 6.80 -0.31 -11.48
N LEU A 83 6.67 -0.59 -10.18
CA LEU A 83 5.42 -1.04 -9.57
C LEU A 83 4.29 -0.03 -9.78
N PHE A 84 4.55 1.26 -9.57
CA PHE A 84 3.58 2.33 -9.83
C PHE A 84 3.11 2.33 -11.27
N ARG A 85 4.04 2.19 -12.23
CA ARG A 85 3.70 2.10 -13.66
C ARG A 85 2.80 0.91 -13.96
N ARG A 86 3.08 -0.25 -13.36
CA ARG A 86 2.28 -1.48 -13.55
C ARG A 86 0.88 -1.34 -12.95
N ILE A 87 0.76 -0.73 -11.77
CA ILE A 87 -0.52 -0.43 -11.12
C ILE A 87 -1.36 0.49 -12.00
N GLU A 88 -0.77 1.59 -12.50
CA GLU A 88 -1.48 2.55 -13.36
C GLU A 88 -2.01 1.93 -14.65
N ASN A 89 -1.18 1.14 -15.33
CA ASN A 89 -1.58 0.47 -16.57
C ASN A 89 -2.72 -0.54 -16.38
N ARG A 90 -2.94 -1.01 -15.14
CA ARG A 90 -4.02 -1.93 -14.81
C ARG A 90 -5.37 -1.23 -14.59
N LEU A 91 -5.39 0.08 -14.34
CA LEU A 91 -6.62 0.81 -14.08
C LEU A 91 -7.44 0.95 -15.37
N THR A 92 -8.42 0.07 -15.53
CA THR A 92 -9.30 -0.01 -16.71
C THR A 92 -10.60 0.78 -16.56
N GLY A 93 -10.80 1.47 -15.43
CA GLY A 93 -12.07 2.11 -15.06
C GLY A 93 -13.00 1.24 -14.20
N ALA A 94 -12.64 -0.02 -13.95
CA ALA A 94 -13.28 -0.83 -12.92
C ALA A 94 -13.00 -0.23 -11.53
N PRO A 95 -13.98 -0.23 -10.59
CA PRO A 95 -13.78 0.28 -9.24
C PRO A 95 -12.55 -0.35 -8.59
N SER A 96 -11.58 0.49 -8.27
CA SER A 96 -10.28 0.06 -7.75
C SER A 96 -9.93 0.77 -6.46
N LEU A 97 -9.21 0.08 -5.58
CA LEU A 97 -8.72 0.64 -4.32
C LEU A 97 -7.20 0.42 -4.24
N ILE A 98 -6.45 1.52 -4.07
CA ILE A 98 -5.03 1.48 -3.73
C ILE A 98 -4.91 1.86 -2.27
N VAL A 99 -4.44 0.92 -1.44
CA VAL A 99 -4.17 1.16 -0.02
C VAL A 99 -2.67 1.31 0.15
N LEU A 100 -2.24 2.44 0.69
CA LEU A 100 -0.86 2.70 1.05
C LEU A 100 -0.78 2.73 2.58
N ASP A 101 -0.24 1.66 3.14
CA ASP A 101 -0.06 1.50 4.59
C ASP A 101 1.32 2.03 5.00
N GLU A 102 1.37 2.87 6.02
CA GLU A 102 2.58 3.55 6.51
C GLU A 102 3.44 4.20 5.41
N ALA A 103 2.77 4.78 4.41
CA ALA A 103 3.39 5.36 3.22
C ALA A 103 4.29 6.59 3.50
N TRP A 104 4.36 7.07 4.74
CA TRP A 104 5.13 8.28 5.11
C TRP A 104 6.61 8.12 4.90
N LEU A 105 7.13 6.90 5.13
CA LEU A 105 8.52 6.59 4.83
C LEU A 105 8.79 6.78 3.33
N MET A 106 7.87 6.36 2.47
CA MET A 106 7.97 6.59 1.03
C MET A 106 7.84 8.07 0.68
N LEU A 107 6.97 8.81 1.37
CA LEU A 107 6.78 10.25 1.15
C LEU A 107 7.98 11.13 1.54
N GLY A 108 8.94 10.59 2.30
CA GLY A 108 10.24 11.24 2.52
C GLY A 108 11.04 11.45 1.23
N HIS A 109 10.85 10.58 0.23
CA HIS A 109 11.54 10.67 -1.04
C HIS A 109 10.77 11.54 -2.05
N PRO A 110 11.37 12.58 -2.65
CA PRO A 110 10.68 13.54 -3.52
C PRO A 110 9.89 12.89 -4.66
N THR A 111 10.48 11.89 -5.34
CA THR A 111 9.83 11.21 -6.48
C THR A 111 8.55 10.50 -6.07
N PHE A 112 8.52 9.88 -4.89
CA PHE A 112 7.35 9.14 -4.43
C PHE A 112 6.30 10.09 -3.86
N ARG A 113 6.74 11.15 -3.17
CA ARG A 113 5.86 12.23 -2.74
C ARG A 113 5.09 12.82 -3.91
N ASP A 114 5.78 13.16 -4.98
CA ASP A 114 5.15 13.73 -6.17
C ASP A 114 4.19 12.73 -6.82
N LYS A 115 4.55 11.44 -6.84
CA LYS A 115 3.69 10.39 -7.38
C LYS A 115 2.42 10.16 -6.57
N ILE A 116 2.52 10.09 -5.25
CA ILE A 116 1.35 9.94 -4.37
C ILE A 116 0.46 11.18 -4.46
N ARG A 117 1.05 12.38 -4.53
CA ARG A 117 0.30 13.64 -4.77
C ARG A 117 -0.44 13.60 -6.11
N GLU A 118 0.19 13.12 -7.17
CA GLU A 118 -0.46 12.91 -8.48
C GLU A 118 -1.63 11.93 -8.34
N TRP A 119 -1.41 10.78 -7.69
CA TRP A 119 -2.42 9.75 -7.53
C TRP A 119 -3.67 10.24 -6.81
N LEU A 120 -3.48 10.93 -5.68
CA LEU A 120 -4.57 11.53 -4.89
C LEU A 120 -5.41 12.52 -5.71
N LYS A 121 -4.81 13.22 -6.68
CA LYS A 121 -5.51 14.21 -7.52
C LYS A 121 -6.17 13.59 -8.75
N VAL A 122 -5.53 12.60 -9.36
CA VAL A 122 -5.84 12.19 -10.73
C VAL A 122 -6.62 10.88 -10.79
N LEU A 123 -6.40 9.93 -9.88
CA LEU A 123 -6.94 8.57 -10.01
C LEU A 123 -8.46 8.47 -9.87
N ARG A 124 -9.13 9.50 -9.34
CA ARG A 124 -10.60 9.61 -9.34
C ARG A 124 -11.18 9.44 -10.75
N LYS A 125 -10.53 10.00 -11.79
CA LYS A 125 -11.01 9.89 -13.19
C LYS A 125 -10.91 8.47 -13.75
N ALA A 126 -10.08 7.62 -13.12
CA ALA A 126 -9.92 6.20 -13.46
C ALA A 126 -10.79 5.29 -12.59
N ASN A 127 -11.77 5.84 -11.86
CA ASN A 127 -12.61 5.11 -10.91
C ASN A 127 -11.79 4.37 -9.83
N CYS A 128 -10.71 5.00 -9.39
CA CYS A 128 -9.79 4.46 -8.40
C CYS A 128 -9.70 5.39 -7.18
N ALA A 129 -9.89 4.81 -5.99
CA ALA A 129 -9.69 5.48 -4.72
C ALA A 129 -8.31 5.16 -4.15
N VAL A 130 -7.69 6.15 -3.50
CA VAL A 130 -6.43 5.98 -2.78
C VAL A 130 -6.72 6.15 -1.29
N VAL A 131 -6.29 5.18 -0.48
CA VAL A 131 -6.43 5.18 0.97
C VAL A 131 -5.03 5.24 1.57
N LEU A 132 -4.81 6.23 2.41
CA LEU A 132 -3.60 6.35 3.22
C LEU A 132 -3.94 5.89 4.63
N ALA A 133 -3.19 4.91 5.13
CA ALA A 133 -3.32 4.40 6.50
C ALA A 133 -2.07 4.75 7.30
N THR A 134 -2.26 5.22 8.54
CA THR A 134 -1.17 5.61 9.43
C THR A 134 -1.53 5.44 10.89
N GLN A 135 -0.54 5.05 11.68
CA GLN A 135 -0.55 5.13 13.13
C GLN A 135 0.21 6.36 13.64
N SER A 136 1.11 6.91 12.83
CA SER A 136 1.97 8.03 13.19
C SER A 136 1.50 9.36 12.59
N ILE A 137 0.97 10.22 13.45
CA ILE A 137 0.57 11.59 13.10
C ILE A 137 1.79 12.46 12.77
N SER A 138 2.89 12.29 13.51
CA SER A 138 4.11 13.08 13.34
C SER A 138 4.80 12.80 12.00
N ASP A 139 4.78 11.54 11.54
CA ASP A 139 5.35 11.20 10.23
C ASP A 139 4.50 11.78 9.10
N ALA A 140 3.17 11.81 9.28
CA ALA A 140 2.27 12.50 8.37
C ALA A 140 2.56 13.99 8.25
N GLU A 141 2.85 14.65 9.37
CA GLU A 141 3.22 16.06 9.38
C GLU A 141 4.58 16.32 8.69
N ARG A 142 5.59 15.52 9.02
CA ARG A 142 6.96 15.66 8.47
C ARG A 142 7.05 15.34 6.98
N SER A 143 6.16 14.50 6.47
CA SER A 143 6.12 14.14 5.05
C SER A 143 5.76 15.32 4.12
N GLY A 144 5.21 16.41 4.69
CA GLY A 144 4.86 17.60 3.95
C GLY A 144 3.72 17.39 2.97
N ILE A 145 2.75 16.50 3.24
CA ILE A 145 1.55 16.31 2.41
C ILE A 145 0.23 16.73 3.08
N ILE A 146 0.28 17.42 4.23
CA ILE A 146 -0.90 17.83 4.99
C ILE A 146 -1.90 18.65 4.14
N ASP A 147 -1.39 19.53 3.28
CA ASP A 147 -2.18 20.28 2.30
C ASP A 147 -2.99 19.35 1.39
N VAL A 148 -2.33 18.32 0.85
CA VAL A 148 -2.98 17.36 -0.05
C VAL A 148 -3.94 16.44 0.70
N LEU A 149 -3.63 16.04 1.93
CA LEU A 149 -4.58 15.28 2.76
C LEU A 149 -5.84 16.10 3.04
N LYS A 150 -5.70 17.39 3.29
CA LYS A 150 -6.84 18.27 3.53
C LYS A 150 -7.71 18.39 2.28
N GLU A 151 -7.10 18.64 1.13
CA GLU A 151 -7.80 18.96 -0.12
C GLU A 151 -8.28 17.73 -0.89
N SER A 152 -7.45 16.67 -0.94
CA SER A 152 -7.65 15.50 -1.81
C SER A 152 -8.14 14.25 -1.07
N CYS A 153 -8.13 14.24 0.27
CA CYS A 153 -8.74 13.17 1.07
C CYS A 153 -10.01 13.69 1.79
N PRO A 154 -11.15 13.81 1.11
CA PRO A 154 -12.37 14.36 1.69
C PRO A 154 -12.94 13.47 2.80
N THR A 155 -12.76 12.16 2.70
CA THR A 155 -13.16 11.18 3.72
C THR A 155 -11.99 10.88 4.65
N LYS A 156 -12.22 11.04 5.95
CA LYS A 156 -11.25 10.80 7.02
C LYS A 156 -11.90 9.84 8.02
N ILE A 157 -11.21 8.73 8.29
CA ILE A 157 -11.62 7.75 9.30
C ILE A 157 -10.59 7.81 10.42
N CYS A 158 -10.99 8.33 11.56
CA CYS A 158 -10.15 8.47 12.73
C CYS A 158 -10.46 7.37 13.73
N LEU A 159 -9.41 6.67 14.17
CA LEU A 159 -9.46 5.77 15.31
C LEU A 159 -9.38 6.60 16.61
N PRO A 160 -9.83 6.03 17.74
CA PRO A 160 -9.74 6.70 19.03
C PRO A 160 -8.30 7.09 19.37
N ASN A 161 -8.10 8.34 19.75
CA ASN A 161 -6.79 8.88 20.11
C ASN A 161 -6.93 9.81 21.32
N GLY A 162 -6.68 9.27 22.52
CA GLY A 162 -6.79 10.03 23.78
C GLY A 162 -5.88 11.27 23.85
N ALA A 163 -4.77 11.26 23.10
CA ALA A 163 -3.83 12.37 22.99
C ALA A 163 -4.31 13.45 22.00
N ALA A 164 -5.48 13.33 21.38
CA ALA A 164 -5.98 14.30 20.40
C ALA A 164 -6.15 15.73 20.96
N ARG A 165 -6.23 15.87 22.29
CA ARG A 165 -6.30 17.17 23.00
C ARG A 165 -4.94 17.77 23.32
N GLU A 166 -3.88 16.97 23.27
CA GLU A 166 -2.54 17.40 23.62
C GLU A 166 -1.98 18.33 22.54
N THR A 167 -1.13 19.27 22.98
CA THR A 167 -0.41 20.21 22.10
C THR A 167 0.37 19.44 21.02
N GLY A 168 0.42 19.99 19.80
CA GLY A 168 0.94 19.28 18.62
C GLY A 168 -0.08 18.34 17.96
N THR A 169 -0.60 17.35 18.69
CA THR A 169 -1.61 16.43 18.13
C THR A 169 -2.90 17.17 17.77
N ARG A 170 -3.35 18.08 18.64
CA ARG A 170 -4.50 18.96 18.38
C ARG A 170 -4.32 19.77 17.10
N GLU A 171 -3.15 20.38 16.92
CA GLU A 171 -2.82 21.22 15.77
C GLU A 171 -2.87 20.43 14.47
N PHE A 172 -2.42 19.17 14.47
CA PHE A 172 -2.57 18.30 13.31
C PHE A 172 -4.04 18.10 12.93
N TYR A 173 -4.91 17.76 13.88
CA TYR A 173 -6.34 17.59 13.63
C TYR A 173 -6.98 18.88 13.08
N GLU A 174 -6.64 20.03 13.65
CA GLU A 174 -7.11 21.34 13.19
C GLU A 174 -6.63 21.62 11.74
N ARG A 175 -5.37 21.30 11.42
CA ARG A 175 -4.80 21.47 10.07
C ARG A 175 -5.51 20.61 9.02
N ILE A 176 -5.90 19.38 9.37
CA ILE A 176 -6.70 18.51 8.48
C ILE A 176 -8.19 18.88 8.46
N GLY A 177 -8.60 19.93 9.18
CA GLY A 177 -9.93 20.54 9.11
C GLY A 177 -10.91 20.10 10.18
N PHE A 178 -10.43 19.55 11.30
CA PHE A 178 -11.30 19.19 12.41
C PHE A 178 -11.53 20.40 13.31
N ASN A 179 -12.76 20.54 13.81
CA ASN A 179 -13.06 21.50 14.87
C ASN A 179 -12.93 20.87 16.25
N GLU A 180 -13.02 21.69 17.30
CA GLU A 180 -12.89 21.27 18.69
C GLU A 180 -13.83 20.12 19.07
N ARG A 181 -15.08 20.14 18.60
CA ARG A 181 -16.03 19.05 18.89
C ARG A 181 -15.61 17.73 18.25
N GLN A 182 -15.05 17.76 17.05
CA GLN A 182 -14.58 16.55 16.36
C GLN A 182 -13.35 15.97 17.07
N ILE A 183 -12.44 16.84 17.50
CA ILE A 183 -11.27 16.46 18.28
C ILE A 183 -11.71 15.82 19.60
N GLU A 184 -12.71 16.39 20.29
CA GLU A 184 -13.25 15.80 21.52
C GLU A 184 -13.87 14.41 21.28
N ILE A 185 -14.58 14.22 20.16
CA ILE A 185 -15.13 12.92 19.79
C ILE A 185 -14.02 11.90 19.59
N VAL A 186 -12.97 12.25 18.84
CA VAL A 186 -11.81 11.36 18.62
C VAL A 186 -11.06 11.06 19.93
N ALA A 187 -10.98 12.05 20.84
CA ALA A 187 -10.31 11.90 22.13
C ALA A 187 -11.04 10.98 23.10
N THR A 188 -12.37 10.94 23.03
CA THR A 188 -13.23 10.23 24.00
C THR A 188 -13.83 8.93 23.47
N ALA A 189 -13.68 8.64 22.17
CA ALA A 189 -14.14 7.41 21.55
C ALA A 189 -13.53 6.16 22.19
N LEU A 190 -14.27 5.04 22.14
CA LEU A 190 -13.87 3.76 22.72
C LEU A 190 -12.91 3.00 21.79
N PRO A 191 -11.66 2.74 22.22
CA PRO A 191 -10.69 1.96 21.43
C PRO A 191 -11.22 0.60 21.00
N LYS A 192 -10.82 0.16 19.79
CA LYS A 192 -11.17 -1.15 19.19
C LYS A 192 -12.68 -1.38 18.97
N ARG A 193 -13.49 -0.32 19.04
CA ARG A 193 -14.94 -0.40 18.91
C ARG A 193 -15.49 0.76 18.10
N GLU A 194 -15.20 1.97 18.54
CA GLU A 194 -15.72 3.18 17.91
C GLU A 194 -14.72 3.79 16.94
N TYR A 195 -15.25 4.34 15.85
CA TYR A 195 -14.53 5.00 14.79
C TYR A 195 -15.26 6.28 14.42
N TYR A 196 -14.51 7.34 14.15
CA TYR A 196 -15.08 8.61 13.75
C TYR A 196 -14.86 8.82 12.25
N VAL A 197 -15.95 8.90 11.48
CA VAL A 197 -15.88 9.27 10.06
C VAL A 197 -16.28 10.72 9.88
N ALA A 198 -15.48 11.44 9.08
CA ALA A 198 -15.83 12.74 8.53
C ALA A 198 -15.69 12.69 7.01
N SER A 199 -16.79 12.94 6.30
CA SER A 199 -16.85 12.99 4.85
C SER A 199 -17.75 14.14 4.37
N PRO A 200 -17.81 14.42 3.06
CA PRO A 200 -18.75 15.40 2.50
C PRO A 200 -20.22 15.05 2.76
N GLU A 201 -20.55 13.77 2.85
CA GLU A 201 -21.91 13.26 3.05
C GLU A 201 -22.37 13.36 4.51
N GLY A 202 -21.42 13.42 5.45
CA GLY A 202 -21.75 13.51 6.86
C GLY A 202 -20.59 13.20 7.79
N ARG A 203 -20.88 13.31 9.08
CA ARG A 203 -19.91 13.09 10.14
C ARG A 203 -20.57 12.28 11.25
N ARG A 204 -19.96 11.16 11.66
CA ARG A 204 -20.57 10.27 12.64
C ARG A 204 -19.51 9.48 13.41
N LEU A 205 -19.73 9.37 14.72
CA LEU A 205 -19.11 8.32 15.53
C LEU A 205 -19.96 7.05 15.37
N PHE A 206 -19.32 5.94 15.00
CA PHE A 206 -20.01 4.67 14.78
C PHE A 206 -19.23 3.52 15.40
N ASP A 207 -19.96 2.48 15.78
CA ASP A 207 -19.41 1.19 16.16
C ASP A 207 -19.18 0.38 14.88
N MET A 208 -17.95 -0.14 14.67
CA MET A 208 -17.67 -0.99 13.52
C MET A 208 -18.41 -2.34 13.60
N ALA A 209 -18.90 -2.71 14.80
CA ALA A 209 -19.73 -3.88 15.08
C ALA A 209 -19.14 -5.17 14.49
N LEU A 210 -17.81 -5.32 14.59
CA LEU A 210 -17.12 -6.52 14.12
C LEU A 210 -17.58 -7.72 14.94
N GLY A 211 -18.37 -8.58 14.31
CA GLY A 211 -18.86 -9.81 14.95
C GLY A 211 -17.72 -10.79 15.26
N PRO A 212 -17.98 -11.82 16.08
CA PRO A 212 -16.98 -12.81 16.50
C PRO A 212 -16.25 -13.50 15.32
N VAL A 213 -16.96 -13.74 14.21
CA VAL A 213 -16.38 -14.28 12.98
C VAL A 213 -15.36 -13.32 12.39
N ALA A 214 -15.74 -12.05 12.17
CA ALA A 214 -14.84 -11.06 11.59
C ALA A 214 -13.60 -10.85 12.47
N LEU A 215 -13.78 -10.70 13.78
CA LEU A 215 -12.70 -10.55 14.75
C LEU A 215 -11.74 -11.74 14.79
N SER A 216 -12.22 -12.95 14.46
CA SER A 216 -11.37 -14.14 14.38
C SER A 216 -10.37 -14.08 13.21
N PHE A 217 -10.59 -13.22 12.21
CA PHE A 217 -9.66 -13.00 11.12
C PHE A 217 -8.93 -11.67 11.24
N VAL A 218 -9.66 -10.56 11.37
CA VAL A 218 -9.05 -9.22 11.35
C VAL A 218 -8.31 -8.87 12.63
N GLY A 219 -8.63 -9.55 13.75
CA GLY A 219 -7.95 -9.37 15.03
C GLY A 219 -6.82 -10.38 15.29
N ALA A 220 -6.63 -11.37 14.42
CA ALA A 220 -5.71 -12.49 14.60
C ALA A 220 -4.37 -12.25 13.90
N SER A 221 -3.69 -11.16 14.28
CA SER A 221 -2.40 -10.74 13.69
C SER A 221 -1.18 -11.20 14.50
N GLY A 222 -1.37 -11.94 15.60
CA GLY A 222 -0.30 -12.42 16.45
C GLY A 222 0.53 -13.54 15.81
N LYS A 223 1.82 -13.66 16.19
CA LYS A 223 2.70 -14.72 15.68
C LYS A 223 2.14 -16.14 15.91
N GLU A 224 1.49 -16.36 17.06
CA GLU A 224 0.90 -17.66 17.38
C GLU A 224 -0.34 -17.93 16.52
N ASP A 225 -1.24 -16.95 16.37
CA ASP A 225 -2.40 -17.06 15.48
C ASP A 225 -1.96 -17.41 14.05
N LEU A 226 -0.94 -16.70 13.52
CA LEU A 226 -0.41 -16.95 12.18
C LEU A 226 0.19 -18.35 12.03
N LYS A 227 0.89 -18.84 13.06
CA LYS A 227 1.45 -20.21 13.08
C LYS A 227 0.34 -21.25 13.05
N GLN A 228 -0.70 -21.05 13.86
CA GLN A 228 -1.87 -21.93 13.92
C GLN A 228 -2.65 -21.94 12.61
N ILE A 229 -2.91 -20.78 12.02
CA ILE A 229 -3.57 -20.63 10.71
C ILE A 229 -2.77 -21.37 9.62
N ARG A 230 -1.45 -21.23 9.59
CA ARG A 230 -0.59 -21.95 8.62
C ARG A 230 -0.65 -23.47 8.81
N ALA A 231 -0.65 -23.93 10.06
CA ALA A 231 -0.79 -25.36 10.36
C ALA A 231 -2.14 -25.91 9.91
N LEU A 232 -3.23 -25.17 10.16
CA LEU A 232 -4.57 -25.52 9.70
C LEU A 232 -4.67 -25.55 8.17
N HIS A 233 -4.11 -24.53 7.50
CA HIS A 233 -4.06 -24.50 6.04
C HIS A 233 -3.31 -25.71 5.46
N SER A 234 -2.16 -26.06 6.04
CA SER A 234 -1.37 -27.22 5.62
C SER A 234 -2.14 -28.55 5.78
N LYS A 235 -2.91 -28.69 6.87
CA LYS A 235 -3.62 -29.92 7.19
C LYS A 235 -4.98 -30.05 6.48
N HIS A 236 -5.70 -28.94 6.30
CA HIS A 236 -7.10 -28.94 5.87
C HIS A 236 -7.35 -28.25 4.52
N GLY A 237 -6.32 -27.67 3.89
CA GLY A 237 -6.46 -26.98 2.60
C GLY A 237 -7.52 -25.89 2.65
N ALA A 238 -8.39 -25.81 1.64
CA ALA A 238 -9.44 -24.79 1.55
C ALA A 238 -10.45 -24.79 2.71
N ALA A 239 -10.55 -25.89 3.48
CA ALA A 239 -11.45 -26.00 4.63
C ALA A 239 -10.87 -25.40 5.93
N TRP A 240 -9.61 -24.95 5.93
CA TRP A 240 -8.97 -24.39 7.13
C TRP A 240 -9.76 -23.27 7.85
N PRO A 241 -10.50 -22.36 7.16
CA PRO A 241 -11.23 -21.31 7.87
C PRO A 241 -12.33 -21.86 8.77
N LEU A 242 -12.91 -23.01 8.40
CA LEU A 242 -13.94 -23.68 9.18
C LEU A 242 -13.36 -24.24 10.49
N GLU A 243 -12.23 -24.95 10.39
CA GLU A 243 -11.50 -25.47 11.54
C GLU A 243 -11.01 -24.34 12.45
N TRP A 244 -10.54 -23.24 11.87
CA TRP A 244 -10.12 -22.05 12.61
C TRP A 244 -11.27 -21.46 13.44
N LEU A 245 -12.44 -21.23 12.82
CA LEU A 245 -13.60 -20.69 13.51
C LEU A 245 -14.13 -21.63 14.60
N GLN A 246 -14.09 -22.95 14.38
CA GLN A 246 -14.44 -23.94 15.40
C GLN A 246 -13.49 -23.86 16.61
N GLN A 247 -12.18 -23.74 16.38
CA GLN A 247 -11.19 -23.58 17.45
C GLN A 247 -11.37 -22.26 18.22
N ARG A 248 -11.90 -21.24 17.56
CA ARG A 248 -12.26 -19.94 18.18
C ARG A 248 -13.60 -19.98 18.91
N GLY A 249 -14.28 -21.13 18.96
CA GLY A 249 -15.55 -21.31 19.67
C GLY A 249 -16.76 -20.71 18.96
N ILE A 250 -16.66 -20.45 17.65
CA ILE A 250 -17.79 -19.95 16.86
C ILE A 250 -18.75 -21.10 16.59
N ALA A 251 -20.01 -20.94 16.98
CA ALA A 251 -21.08 -21.90 16.66
C ALA A 251 -21.53 -21.76 15.19
N ASP A 252 -22.14 -22.81 14.65
CA ASP A 252 -22.76 -22.82 13.31
C ASP A 252 -21.83 -22.41 12.16
N VAL A 253 -20.53 -22.71 12.28
CA VAL A 253 -19.50 -22.32 11.30
C VAL A 253 -19.86 -22.73 9.86
N ALA A 254 -20.49 -23.90 9.69
CA ALA A 254 -20.90 -24.42 8.40
C ALA A 254 -21.92 -23.53 7.65
N SER A 255 -22.63 -22.64 8.35
CA SER A 255 -23.57 -21.69 7.74
C SER A 255 -22.89 -20.53 7.00
N PHE A 256 -21.63 -20.23 7.32
CA PHE A 256 -20.89 -19.11 6.71
C PHE A 256 -20.19 -19.48 5.39
N PHE A 257 -20.11 -20.77 5.06
CA PHE A 257 -19.44 -21.24 3.85
C PHE A 257 -20.48 -21.82 2.87
N PRO A 258 -20.34 -21.54 1.56
CA PRO A 258 -21.20 -22.16 0.57
C PRO A 258 -21.10 -23.67 0.67
N LYS A 259 -22.25 -24.35 0.64
CA LYS A 259 -22.27 -25.81 0.47
C LYS A 259 -21.66 -26.11 -0.90
N ALA A 260 -20.70 -27.04 -0.92
CA ALA A 260 -20.05 -27.52 -2.13
C ALA A 260 -21.05 -28.06 -3.16
#